data_AF-A0A4V3JR45-F1
#
_entry.id   AF-A0A4V3JR45-F1
#
_cell.length_a   1.000
_cell.length_b   1.000
_cell.length_c   1.000
_cell.angle_alpha   90.00
_cell.angle_beta   90.00
_cell.angle_gamma   90.00
#
_symmetry.space_group_name_H-M   'P 1'
#
loop_
_entity.id
_entity.type
_entity.pdbx_description
1 polymer ?
#
loop_
_entity_poly.entity_id
_entity_poly.type
_entity_poly.pdbx_seq_one_letter_code
_entity_poly.pdbx_strand_id
1 'polypeptide(L)'
;MKLIFLSLILFSFPLFANAEEKSKEMCECLNKSKSSNSAKDKKRCLTLREKHVKALKKGSDAYSQYLEKLGQCEREMVGNGEIKDNLSFEEKVKEVCDCFSLAPKGQKMACFQKQSQYGKTFAEDQKRIEFNQITNSCDK
;
A
#
# COMPACT_ATOMS: atom_id res chain seq x y z
N MET A 1 16.42 54.18 -27.35
CA MET A 1 17.26 52.97 -27.52
C MET A 1 16.79 51.94 -26.50
N LYS A 2 16.25 50.81 -26.98
CA LYS A 2 15.66 49.73 -26.19
C LYS A 2 16.74 48.98 -25.41
N LEU A 3 16.50 48.66 -24.15
CA LEU A 3 17.01 47.43 -23.54
C LEU A 3 16.01 46.96 -22.48
N ILE A 4 15.04 46.20 -22.97
CA ILE A 4 14.14 45.37 -22.18
C ILE A 4 15.03 44.25 -21.62
N PHE A 5 15.33 44.28 -20.32
CA PHE A 5 15.94 43.14 -19.63
C PHE A 5 14.85 42.07 -19.51
N LEU A 6 14.81 41.20 -20.53
CA LEU A 6 13.90 40.08 -20.61
C LEU A 6 14.22 39.13 -19.46
N SER A 7 13.26 39.01 -18.56
CA SER A 7 13.14 38.03 -17.49
C SER A 7 13.31 36.60 -18.02
N LEU A 8 14.54 36.08 -18.01
CA LEU A 8 14.84 34.65 -18.06
C LEU A 8 14.59 34.08 -16.66
N ILE A 9 13.32 34.02 -16.27
CA ILE A 9 12.87 33.08 -15.25
C ILE A 9 13.06 31.70 -15.90
N LEU A 10 14.23 31.11 -15.65
CA LEU A 10 14.45 29.68 -15.80
C LEU A 10 13.43 29.01 -14.86
N PHE A 11 12.25 28.71 -15.41
CA PHE A 11 11.35 27.69 -14.89
C PHE A 11 12.16 26.39 -14.90
N SER A 12 12.93 26.23 -13.83
CA SER A 12 13.38 24.94 -13.34
C SER A 12 12.07 24.25 -12.98
N PHE A 13 11.40 23.63 -13.96
CA PHE A 13 10.33 22.70 -13.67
C PHE A 13 10.96 21.74 -12.66
N PRO A 14 10.50 21.69 -11.40
CA PRO A 14 10.91 20.60 -10.56
C PRO A 14 10.44 19.38 -11.34
N LEU A 15 11.40 18.57 -11.79
CA LEU A 15 11.16 17.18 -12.14
C LEU A 15 10.52 16.61 -10.87
N PHE A 16 9.20 16.71 -10.77
CA PHE A 16 8.43 16.10 -9.72
C PHE A 16 8.77 14.62 -9.86
N ALA A 17 9.67 14.15 -9.01
CA ALA A 17 10.04 12.76 -8.95
C ALA A 17 8.73 11.99 -8.80
N ASN A 18 8.31 11.34 -9.88
CA ASN A 18 6.94 10.90 -10.02
C ASN A 18 6.69 9.74 -9.04
N ALA A 19 6.02 10.03 -7.93
CA ALA A 19 5.72 9.07 -6.88
C ALA A 19 4.92 7.88 -7.43
N GLU A 20 4.04 8.13 -8.40
CA GLU A 20 3.22 7.12 -9.04
C GLU A 20 4.06 6.12 -9.83
N GLU A 21 4.85 6.61 -10.78
CA GLU A 21 5.70 5.77 -11.61
C GLU A 21 6.67 4.93 -10.76
N LYS A 22 7.30 5.54 -9.76
CA LYS A 22 8.22 4.85 -8.84
C LYS A 22 7.49 3.81 -7.99
N SER A 23 6.31 4.13 -7.48
CA SER A 23 5.52 3.16 -6.70
C SER A 23 5.13 1.95 -7.55
N LYS A 24 4.77 2.17 -8.82
CA LYS A 24 4.46 1.11 -9.79
C LYS A 24 5.68 0.25 -10.12
N GLU A 25 6.81 0.88 -10.44
CA GLU A 25 8.08 0.16 -10.72
C GLU A 25 8.51 -0.70 -9.52
N MET A 26 8.37 -0.17 -8.30
CA MET A 26 8.66 -0.92 -7.08
C MET A 26 7.68 -2.08 -6.88
N CYS A 27 6.38 -1.85 -7.09
CA CYS A 27 5.35 -2.88 -7.02
C CYS A 27 5.61 -4.05 -7.97
N GLU A 28 5.95 -3.76 -9.23
CA GLU A 28 6.31 -4.77 -10.23
C GLU A 28 7.55 -5.57 -9.80
N CYS A 29 8.54 -4.90 -9.21
CA CYS A 29 9.71 -5.58 -8.65
C CYS A 29 9.34 -6.55 -7.53
N LEU A 30 8.53 -6.09 -6.56
CA LEU A 30 8.09 -6.92 -5.43
C LEU A 30 7.29 -8.14 -5.89
N ASN A 31 6.35 -7.94 -6.83
CA ASN A 31 5.59 -9.02 -7.42
C ASN A 31 6.50 -10.07 -8.08
N LYS A 32 7.44 -9.62 -8.92
CA LYS A 32 8.42 -10.52 -9.54
C LYS A 32 9.26 -11.26 -8.51
N SER A 33 9.76 -10.55 -7.50
CA SER A 33 10.59 -11.14 -6.44
C SER A 33 9.83 -12.16 -5.60
N LYS A 34 8.51 -11.96 -5.39
CA LYS A 34 7.65 -12.91 -4.70
C LYS A 34 7.49 -14.18 -5.53
N SER A 35 7.18 -14.04 -6.83
CA SER A 35 6.98 -15.16 -7.75
C SER A 35 8.25 -15.97 -8.01
N SER A 36 9.42 -15.33 -8.10
CA SER A 36 10.68 -16.02 -8.38
C SER A 36 11.33 -16.66 -7.15
N ASN A 37 10.95 -16.21 -5.95
CA ASN A 37 11.60 -16.54 -4.66
C ASN A 37 13.15 -16.40 -4.67
N SER A 38 13.70 -15.62 -5.60
CA SER A 38 15.15 -15.51 -5.81
C SER A 38 15.76 -14.44 -4.91
N ALA A 39 16.88 -14.78 -4.25
CA ALA A 39 17.66 -13.82 -3.46
C ALA A 39 18.19 -12.65 -4.33
N LYS A 40 18.47 -12.90 -5.61
CA LYS A 40 18.93 -11.89 -6.56
C LYS A 40 17.84 -10.84 -6.82
N ASP A 41 16.59 -11.29 -7.01
CA ASP A 41 15.46 -10.38 -7.24
C ASP A 41 15.13 -9.60 -5.97
N LYS A 42 15.18 -10.23 -4.79
CA LYS A 42 15.03 -9.53 -3.49
C LYS A 42 16.06 -8.40 -3.35
N LYS A 43 17.33 -8.69 -3.62
CA LYS A 43 18.42 -7.69 -3.57
C LYS A 43 18.20 -6.56 -4.59
N ARG A 44 17.74 -6.89 -5.80
CA ARG A 44 17.43 -5.90 -6.83
C ARG A 44 16.33 -4.94 -6.36
N CYS A 45 15.26 -5.44 -5.75
CA CYS A 45 14.18 -4.59 -5.25
C CYS A 45 14.63 -3.71 -4.08
N LEU A 46 15.51 -4.19 -3.20
CA LEU A 46 16.11 -3.35 -2.14
C LEU A 46 16.90 -2.18 -2.74
N THR A 47 17.77 -2.45 -3.71
CA THR A 47 18.52 -1.40 -4.42
C THR A 47 17.59 -0.42 -5.14
N LEU A 48 16.50 -0.91 -5.74
CA LEU A 48 15.51 -0.06 -6.40
C LEU A 48 14.82 0.89 -5.41
N ARG A 49 14.39 0.35 -4.26
CA ARG A 49 13.79 1.15 -3.18
C ARG A 49 14.71 2.27 -2.71
N GLU A 50 16.00 1.98 -2.48
CA GLU A 50 16.97 3.01 -2.09
C GLU A 50 17.12 4.12 -3.14
N LYS A 51 17.12 3.77 -4.44
CA LYS A 51 17.15 4.75 -5.53
C LYS A 51 15.90 5.63 -5.52
N HIS A 52 14.72 5.04 -5.32
CA HIS A 52 13.46 5.79 -5.23
C HIS A 52 13.44 6.73 -4.03
N VAL A 53 13.83 6.26 -2.84
CA VAL A 53 13.88 7.10 -1.62
C VAL A 53 14.83 8.28 -1.80
N LYS A 54 15.99 8.08 -2.44
CA LYS A 54 16.92 9.16 -2.76
C LYS A 54 16.31 10.15 -3.75
N ALA A 55 15.68 9.67 -4.81
CA ALA A 55 15.08 10.51 -5.85
C ALA A 55 13.87 11.31 -5.35
N LEU A 56 13.03 10.71 -4.49
CA LEU A 56 11.83 11.33 -3.95
C LEU A 56 12.11 12.24 -2.75
N LYS A 57 13.29 12.11 -2.13
CA LYS A 57 13.68 12.75 -0.87
C LYS A 57 12.78 12.34 0.30
N LYS A 58 13.34 11.55 1.23
CA LYS A 58 12.63 11.12 2.44
C LYS A 58 12.02 12.30 3.19
N GLY A 59 10.74 12.18 3.55
CA GLY A 59 9.97 13.22 4.25
C GLY A 59 9.33 14.28 3.36
N SER A 60 9.45 14.18 2.03
CA SER A 60 8.66 15.00 1.11
C SER A 60 7.25 14.44 0.90
N ASP A 61 6.34 15.26 0.37
CA ASP A 61 4.99 14.82 -0.01
C ASP A 61 5.03 13.71 -1.07
N ALA A 62 5.94 13.81 -2.04
CA ALA A 62 6.14 12.79 -3.07
C ALA A 62 6.62 11.46 -2.47
N TYR A 63 7.44 11.50 -1.42
CA TYR A 63 7.83 10.30 -0.68
C TYR A 63 6.65 9.69 0.08
N SER A 64 5.81 10.51 0.72
CA SER A 64 4.60 10.05 1.42
C SER A 64 3.61 9.39 0.45
N GLN A 65 3.33 10.02 -0.69
CA GLN A 65 2.48 9.46 -1.74
C GLN A 65 3.05 8.15 -2.31
N TYR A 66 4.37 8.07 -2.49
CA TYR A 66 5.03 6.83 -2.90
C TYR A 66 4.81 5.70 -1.90
N LEU A 67 4.94 5.97 -0.59
CA LEU A 67 4.72 4.98 0.45
C LEU A 67 3.26 4.53 0.51
N GLU A 68 2.31 5.45 0.35
CA GLU A 68 0.89 5.14 0.34
C GLU A 68 0.53 4.19 -0.81
N LYS A 69 0.93 4.54 -2.04
CA LYS A 69 0.71 3.71 -3.24
C LYS A 69 1.44 2.36 -3.15
N LEU A 70 2.67 2.35 -2.64
CA LEU A 70 3.41 1.09 -2.43
C LEU A 70 2.70 0.21 -1.40
N GLY A 71 2.19 0.79 -0.31
CA GLY A 71 1.41 0.09 0.69
C GLY A 71 0.11 -0.49 0.13
N GLN A 72 -0.54 0.20 -0.83
CA GLN A 72 -1.69 -0.34 -1.56
C GLN A 72 -1.30 -1.58 -2.38
N CYS A 73 -0.25 -1.48 -3.19
CA CYS A 73 0.26 -2.64 -3.93
C CYS A 73 0.56 -3.82 -3.00
N GLU A 74 1.26 -3.57 -1.88
CA GLU A 74 1.60 -4.62 -0.93
C GLU A 74 0.36 -5.32 -0.39
N ARG A 75 -0.74 -4.59 -0.11
CA ARG A 75 -2.04 -5.17 0.30
C ARG A 75 -2.66 -6.03 -0.81
N GLU A 76 -2.67 -5.55 -2.04
CA GLU A 76 -3.18 -6.27 -3.21
C GLU A 76 -2.41 -7.59 -3.43
N MET A 77 -1.08 -7.57 -3.29
CA MET A 77 -0.24 -8.76 -3.43
C MET A 77 -0.54 -9.84 -2.39
N VAL A 78 -1.05 -9.49 -1.20
CA VAL A 78 -1.47 -10.46 -0.19
C VAL A 78 -2.89 -10.96 -0.41
N GLY A 79 -3.63 -10.46 -1.40
CA GLY A 79 -5.05 -10.79 -1.61
C GLY A 79 -6.02 -9.93 -0.80
N ASN A 80 -5.52 -8.86 -0.17
CA ASN A 80 -6.34 -7.80 0.41
C ASN A 80 -6.48 -6.68 -0.60
N GLY A 81 -7.30 -6.91 -1.62
CA GLY A 81 -7.78 -5.82 -2.48
C GLY A 81 -8.39 -4.67 -1.67
N GLU A 82 -8.68 -3.56 -2.35
CA GLU A 82 -9.24 -2.34 -1.76
C GLU A 82 -10.28 -2.61 -0.67
N ILE A 83 -10.07 -2.02 0.51
CA ILE A 83 -11.02 -2.05 1.61
C ILE A 83 -12.23 -1.24 1.18
N LYS A 84 -13.42 -1.87 1.20
CA LYS A 84 -14.67 -1.18 0.94
C LYS A 84 -15.12 -0.48 2.23
N ASP A 85 -14.83 0.82 2.33
CA ASP A 85 -15.12 1.58 3.55
C ASP A 85 -16.63 1.68 3.88
N ASN A 86 -17.48 1.60 2.85
CA ASN A 86 -18.93 1.82 2.94
C ASN A 86 -19.75 0.55 3.27
N LEU A 87 -19.12 -0.50 3.78
CA LEU A 87 -19.83 -1.72 4.17
C LEU A 87 -20.46 -1.61 5.57
N SER A 88 -21.59 -2.29 5.76
CA SER A 88 -22.20 -2.49 7.07
C SER A 88 -21.29 -3.33 7.99
N PHE A 89 -21.62 -3.39 9.28
CA PHE A 89 -20.90 -4.23 10.24
C PHE A 89 -20.91 -5.70 9.82
N GLU A 90 -22.08 -6.22 9.46
CA GLU A 90 -22.31 -7.61 9.05
C GLU A 90 -21.59 -7.95 7.75
N GLU A 91 -21.59 -7.02 6.79
CA GLU A 91 -20.86 -7.18 5.53
C GLU A 91 -19.34 -7.23 5.75
N LYS A 92 -18.81 -6.40 6.65
CA LYS A 92 -17.39 -6.45 7.06
C LYS A 92 -17.05 -7.77 7.72
N VAL A 93 -17.91 -8.28 8.62
CA VAL A 93 -17.73 -9.59 9.25
C VAL A 93 -17.67 -10.69 8.20
N LYS A 94 -18.65 -10.69 7.27
CA LYS A 94 -18.72 -11.68 6.18
C LYS A 94 -17.46 -11.66 5.32
N GLU A 95 -16.99 -10.50 4.88
CA GLU A 95 -15.77 -10.36 4.07
C GLU A 95 -14.51 -10.90 4.77
N VAL A 96 -14.40 -10.77 6.09
CA VAL A 96 -13.29 -11.34 6.86
C VAL A 96 -13.44 -12.86 7.00
N CYS A 97 -14.63 -13.35 7.33
CA CYS A 97 -14.86 -14.78 7.52
C CYS A 97 -14.77 -15.57 6.20
N ASP A 98 -15.25 -14.99 5.10
CA ASP A 98 -15.06 -15.53 3.75
C ASP A 98 -13.56 -15.59 3.41
N CYS A 99 -12.77 -14.57 3.78
CA CYS A 99 -11.32 -14.62 3.61
C CYS A 99 -10.72 -15.82 4.34
N PHE A 100 -11.00 -15.99 5.64
CA PHE A 100 -10.42 -17.08 6.42
C PHE A 100 -10.84 -18.47 5.93
N SER A 101 -12.09 -18.62 5.47
CA SER A 101 -12.60 -19.90 4.95
C SER A 101 -12.01 -20.26 3.59
N LEU A 102 -11.71 -19.27 2.74
CA LEU A 102 -11.15 -19.48 1.40
C LEU A 102 -9.60 -19.47 1.38
N ALA A 103 -8.96 -18.89 2.39
CA ALA A 103 -7.50 -18.74 2.42
C ALA A 103 -6.78 -20.07 2.70
N PRO A 104 -5.77 -20.44 1.90
CA PRO A 104 -4.88 -21.54 2.23
C PRO A 104 -4.20 -21.32 3.58
N LYS A 105 -3.86 -22.40 4.32
CA LYS A 105 -3.24 -22.33 5.67
C LYS A 105 -2.04 -21.37 5.78
N GLY A 106 -1.25 -21.20 4.73
CA GLY A 106 -0.09 -20.29 4.70
C GLY A 106 -0.39 -18.84 4.31
N GLN A 107 -1.65 -18.49 4.02
CA GLN A 107 -2.05 -17.17 3.49
C GLN A 107 -3.07 -16.44 4.39
N LYS A 108 -3.38 -17.00 5.57
CA LYS A 108 -4.28 -16.40 6.58
C LYS A 108 -3.82 -15.02 7.06
N MET A 109 -2.55 -14.67 6.87
CA MET A 109 -2.03 -13.34 7.20
C MET A 109 -2.70 -12.20 6.43
N ALA A 110 -3.17 -12.46 5.21
CA ALA A 110 -4.01 -11.53 4.49
C ALA A 110 -5.33 -11.30 5.24
N CYS A 111 -5.99 -12.36 5.69
CA CYS A 111 -7.27 -12.24 6.40
C CYS A 111 -7.14 -11.51 7.74
N PHE A 112 -6.05 -11.73 8.49
CA PHE A 112 -5.75 -10.94 9.69
C PHE A 112 -5.52 -9.46 9.38
N GLN A 113 -4.85 -9.14 8.28
CA GLN A 113 -4.70 -7.74 7.83
C GLN A 113 -6.04 -7.13 7.43
N LYS A 114 -6.91 -7.87 6.73
CA LYS A 114 -8.26 -7.41 6.35
C LYS A 114 -9.12 -7.15 7.59
N GLN A 115 -9.06 -8.05 8.57
CA GLN A 115 -9.67 -7.88 9.89
C GLN A 115 -9.19 -6.58 10.57
N SER A 116 -7.87 -6.37 10.62
CA SER A 116 -7.30 -5.16 11.22
C SER A 116 -7.75 -3.89 10.51
N GLN A 117 -7.83 -3.91 9.18
CA GLN A 117 -8.25 -2.76 8.38
C GLN A 117 -9.72 -2.41 8.59
N TYR A 118 -10.64 -3.39 8.50
CA TYR A 118 -12.05 -3.13 8.82
C TYR A 118 -12.25 -2.73 10.28
N GLY A 119 -11.51 -3.33 11.21
CA GLY A 119 -11.54 -2.96 12.62
C GLY A 119 -11.19 -1.48 12.88
N LYS A 120 -10.29 -0.89 12.07
CA LYS A 120 -9.92 0.52 12.16
C LYS A 120 -10.99 1.49 11.65
N THR A 121 -11.97 1.00 10.88
CA THR A 121 -13.07 1.85 10.36
C THR A 121 -14.14 2.13 11.41
N PHE A 122 -14.16 1.40 12.53
CA PHE A 122 -15.09 1.65 13.63
C PHE A 122 -14.55 2.74 14.56
N ALA A 123 -15.27 3.86 14.63
CA ALA A 123 -14.96 4.95 15.56
C ALA A 123 -15.27 4.57 17.03
N GLU A 124 -16.25 3.71 17.25
CA GLU A 124 -16.65 3.23 18.57
C GLU A 124 -15.81 2.00 18.99
N ASP A 125 -15.11 2.10 20.12
CA ASP A 125 -14.27 1.01 20.64
C ASP A 125 -15.05 -0.28 20.88
N GLN A 126 -16.31 -0.18 21.30
CA GLN A 126 -17.14 -1.35 21.60
C GLN A 126 -17.51 -2.14 20.34
N LYS A 127 -17.87 -1.45 19.24
CA LYS A 127 -18.11 -2.09 17.94
C LYS A 127 -16.84 -2.72 17.39
N ARG A 128 -15.68 -2.08 17.57
CA ARG A 128 -14.39 -2.66 17.17
C ARG A 128 -14.07 -3.95 17.94
N ILE A 129 -14.34 -3.97 19.25
CA ILE A 129 -14.14 -5.17 20.10
C ILE A 129 -15.07 -6.29 19.65
N GLU A 130 -16.36 -6.01 19.48
CA GLU A 130 -17.37 -6.97 19.04
C GLU A 130 -17.00 -7.56 17.67
N PHE A 131 -16.64 -6.69 16.70
CA PHE A 131 -16.16 -7.11 15.39
C PHE A 131 -14.98 -8.09 15.51
N ASN A 132 -13.95 -7.72 16.26
CA ASN A 132 -12.76 -8.54 16.41
C ASN A 132 -13.06 -9.89 17.08
N GLN A 133 -13.96 -9.92 18.07
CA GLN A 133 -14.38 -11.16 18.73
C GLN A 133 -15.10 -12.10 17.76
N ILE A 134 -16.04 -11.56 16.98
CA ILE A 134 -16.78 -12.34 15.98
C ILE A 134 -15.81 -12.88 14.93
N THR A 135 -14.97 -12.03 14.34
CA THR A 135 -14.10 -12.46 13.23
C THR A 135 -12.93 -13.33 13.68
N ASN A 136 -12.47 -13.24 14.94
CA ASN A 136 -11.48 -14.16 15.49
C ASN A 136 -11.97 -15.62 15.51
N SER A 137 -13.28 -15.83 15.57
CA SER A 137 -13.85 -17.17 15.49
C SER A 137 -13.73 -17.79 14.08
N CYS A 138 -13.58 -16.96 13.04
CA CYS A 138 -13.55 -17.39 11.65
C CYS A 138 -12.20 -17.97 11.19
N ASP A 139 -11.12 -17.78 11.96
CA ASP A 139 -9.82 -18.41 11.70
C ASP A 139 -9.76 -19.89 12.14
N LYS A 140 -10.77 -20.36 12.89
CA LYS A 140 -10.79 -21.71 13.46
C LYS A 140 -11.18 -22.79 12.47
#